data_AF-A0A524GP77-F1
#
_entry.id   AF-A0A524GP77-F1
#
_cell.length_a   1.000
_cell.length_b   1.000
_cell.length_c   1.000
_cell.angle_alpha   90.00
_cell.angle_beta   90.00
_cell.angle_gamma   90.00
#
_symmetry.space_group_name_H-M   'P 1'
#
loop_
_entity.id
_entity.type
_entity.pdbx_description
1 polymer ?
#
loop_
_entity_poly.entity_id
_entity_poly.type
_entity_poly.pdbx_seq_one_letter_code
_entity_poly.pdbx_strand_id
1 'polypeptide(L)'
;MNSQKSKPKTRKRTSSSDPAVSVCPRGQSFPLPREKDYAGEYKRLERIVAAERKKGREIVVVMGVGFVGAVMAGVVADSVDKKTGKPNKFVIGMQRPSNRSFWKIPLFNRGISPVKALDPEVDPMIERCVNQKKTLVATYTYDALKLADVLVVDVQCDFLKEELGNLRTGQADISALEESFKIIGEKIDPECLVLIETTVPPGTTEYVA
;
A
#
# COMPACT_ATOMS: atom_id res chain seq x y z
N MET A 1 -16.10 -27.66 61.83
CA MET A 1 -15.38 -26.67 61.00
C MET A 1 -15.45 -27.12 59.54
N ASN A 2 -16.46 -26.65 58.80
CA ASN A 2 -16.62 -26.95 57.36
C ASN A 2 -15.94 -25.84 56.55
N SER A 3 -14.90 -26.17 55.77
CA SER A 3 -14.29 -25.24 54.83
C SER A 3 -15.01 -25.31 53.47
N GLN A 4 -15.81 -24.30 53.17
CA GLN A 4 -16.34 -24.07 51.82
C GLN A 4 -15.25 -23.36 51.00
N LYS A 5 -14.67 -24.06 50.02
CA LYS A 5 -13.82 -23.45 48.99
C LYS A 5 -14.70 -22.67 48.00
N SER A 6 -14.59 -21.34 48.00
CA SER A 6 -15.20 -20.44 47.03
C SER A 6 -14.58 -20.64 45.65
N LYS A 7 -15.39 -21.02 44.64
CA LYS A 7 -14.98 -21.05 43.22
C LYS A 7 -14.82 -19.61 42.69
N PRO A 8 -13.78 -19.29 41.90
CA PRO A 8 -13.63 -17.97 41.31
C PRO A 8 -14.65 -17.76 40.19
N LYS A 9 -15.40 -16.65 40.26
CA LYS A 9 -16.34 -16.21 39.23
C LYS A 9 -15.56 -15.81 37.97
N THR A 10 -15.75 -16.54 36.88
CA THR A 10 -15.29 -16.18 35.54
C THR A 10 -15.95 -14.88 35.09
N ARG A 11 -15.17 -13.80 35.02
CA ARG A 11 -15.57 -12.55 34.34
C ARG A 11 -15.78 -12.87 32.86
N LYS A 12 -17.04 -12.86 32.42
CA LYS A 12 -17.39 -12.82 30.99
C LYS A 12 -16.71 -11.60 30.38
N ARG A 13 -15.73 -11.82 29.49
CA ARG A 13 -15.23 -10.78 28.58
C ARG A 13 -16.41 -10.36 27.70
N THR A 14 -16.92 -9.17 27.94
CA THR A 14 -17.86 -8.50 27.04
C THR A 14 -17.15 -8.25 25.72
N SER A 15 -17.59 -8.93 24.67
CA SER A 15 -17.15 -8.72 23.28
C SER A 15 -17.67 -7.38 22.78
N SER A 16 -17.00 -6.29 23.11
CA SER A 16 -17.17 -5.01 22.42
C SER A 16 -16.02 -4.88 21.41
N SER A 17 -16.16 -5.46 20.23
CA SER A 17 -15.15 -5.25 19.18
C SER A 17 -15.71 -4.28 18.15
N ASP A 18 -15.73 -3.00 18.51
CA ASP A 18 -15.74 -1.96 17.49
C ASP A 18 -14.55 -2.22 16.56
N PRO A 19 -14.75 -2.15 15.23
CA PRO A 19 -13.67 -2.42 14.28
C PRO A 19 -12.50 -1.48 14.56
N ALA A 20 -11.28 -2.02 14.58
CA ALA A 20 -10.07 -1.21 14.68
C ALA A 20 -10.11 -0.11 13.62
N VAL A 21 -9.76 1.12 14.03
CA VAL A 21 -9.81 2.30 13.17
C VAL A 21 -8.43 2.81 12.84
N SER A 22 -8.32 3.42 11.67
CA SER A 22 -7.18 4.20 11.24
C SER A 22 -7.56 5.67 11.17
N VAL A 23 -6.78 6.52 11.84
CA VAL A 23 -7.07 7.96 11.97
C VAL A 23 -6.05 8.74 11.16
N CYS A 24 -6.51 9.63 10.28
CA CYS A 24 -5.62 10.50 9.51
C CYS A 24 -5.08 11.65 10.37
N PRO A 25 -4.01 12.34 9.95
CA PRO A 25 -3.46 13.50 10.67
C PRO A 25 -4.46 14.64 10.93
N ARG A 26 -5.55 14.73 10.16
CA ARG A 26 -6.63 15.71 10.33
C ARG A 26 -7.75 15.25 11.28
N GLY A 27 -7.59 14.09 11.94
CA GLY A 27 -8.55 13.54 12.90
C GLY A 27 -9.70 12.72 12.30
N GLN A 28 -9.79 12.60 10.97
CA GLN A 28 -10.81 11.76 10.34
C GLN A 28 -10.49 10.27 10.54
N SER A 29 -11.48 9.49 10.97
CA SER A 29 -11.34 8.05 11.24
C SER A 29 -11.90 7.19 10.11
N PHE A 30 -11.24 6.06 9.85
CA PHE A 30 -11.60 5.09 8.82
C PHE A 30 -11.54 3.67 9.42
N PRO A 31 -12.64 2.89 9.39
CA PRO A 31 -12.63 1.52 9.89
C PRO A 31 -11.74 0.64 9.00
N LEU A 32 -10.91 -0.20 9.62
CA LEU A 32 -10.12 -1.17 8.88
C LEU A 32 -11.04 -2.18 8.14
N PRO A 33 -10.61 -2.65 6.95
CA PRO A 33 -11.36 -3.65 6.20
C PRO A 33 -11.40 -4.96 6.99
N ARG A 34 -12.55 -5.63 6.93
CA ARG A 34 -12.73 -6.98 7.46
C ARG A 34 -12.44 -7.99 6.36
N GLU A 35 -12.21 -9.24 6.75
CA GLU A 35 -11.95 -10.35 5.83
C GLU A 35 -12.96 -10.44 4.67
N LYS A 36 -14.26 -10.28 4.96
CA LYS A 36 -15.32 -10.29 3.93
C LYS A 36 -15.22 -9.16 2.90
N ASP A 37 -14.55 -8.05 3.22
CA ASP A 37 -14.45 -6.87 2.36
C ASP A 37 -13.42 -7.11 1.23
N TYR A 38 -12.42 -7.98 1.45
CA TYR A 38 -11.34 -8.26 0.48
C TYR A 38 -11.85 -8.88 -0.83
N ALA A 39 -12.78 -9.83 -0.76
CA ALA A 39 -13.36 -10.44 -1.96
C ALA A 39 -14.12 -9.42 -2.81
N GLY A 40 -14.80 -8.46 -2.18
CA GLY A 40 -15.49 -7.37 -2.87
C GLY A 40 -14.51 -6.38 -3.50
N GLU A 41 -13.43 -6.05 -2.79
CA GLU A 41 -12.39 -5.17 -3.28
C GLU A 41 -11.64 -5.77 -4.47
N TYR A 42 -11.27 -7.06 -4.42
CA TYR A 42 -10.61 -7.70 -5.55
C TYR A 42 -11.50 -7.73 -6.80
N LYS A 43 -12.78 -8.11 -6.65
CA LYS A 43 -13.77 -8.04 -7.75
C LYS A 43 -13.97 -6.64 -8.31
N ARG A 44 -13.77 -5.59 -7.50
CA ARG A 44 -13.78 -4.20 -7.97
C ARG A 44 -12.56 -3.92 -8.83
N LEU A 45 -11.37 -4.34 -8.40
CA LEU A 45 -10.13 -4.17 -9.15
C LEU A 45 -10.16 -4.94 -10.49
N GLU A 46 -10.62 -6.19 -10.51
CA GLU A 46 -10.73 -6.98 -11.74
C GLU A 46 -11.58 -6.26 -12.81
N ARG A 47 -12.72 -5.70 -12.41
CA ARG A 47 -13.59 -4.93 -13.31
C ARG A 47 -12.92 -3.68 -13.86
N ILE A 48 -12.20 -2.95 -13.01
CA ILE A 48 -11.46 -1.75 -13.41
C ILE A 48 -10.35 -2.15 -14.38
N VAL A 49 -9.49 -3.10 -14.00
CA VAL A 49 -8.37 -3.58 -14.82
C VAL A 49 -8.84 -4.10 -16.17
N ALA A 50 -9.93 -4.88 -16.22
CA ALA A 50 -10.48 -5.34 -17.49
C ALA A 50 -10.92 -4.18 -18.40
N ALA A 51 -11.49 -3.11 -17.83
CA ALA A 51 -11.86 -1.91 -18.59
C ALA A 51 -10.62 -1.11 -19.05
N GLU A 52 -9.58 -1.03 -18.23
CA GLU A 52 -8.34 -0.30 -18.53
C GLU A 52 -7.49 -1.03 -19.58
N ARG A 53 -7.39 -2.36 -19.51
CA ARG A 53 -6.76 -3.19 -20.54
C ARG A 53 -7.46 -3.04 -21.91
N LYS A 54 -8.80 -2.93 -21.93
CA LYS A 54 -9.56 -2.63 -23.17
C LYS A 54 -9.24 -1.25 -23.77
N LYS A 55 -8.74 -0.31 -22.96
CA LYS A 55 -8.23 1.00 -23.43
C LYS A 55 -6.78 0.93 -23.90
N GLY A 56 -6.15 -0.25 -23.86
CA GLY A 56 -4.74 -0.46 -24.19
C GLY A 56 -3.78 0.08 -23.13
N ARG A 57 -4.21 0.19 -21.87
CA ARG A 57 -3.35 0.63 -20.76
C ARG A 57 -2.67 -0.56 -20.10
N GLU A 58 -1.37 -0.43 -19.89
CA GLU A 58 -0.55 -1.33 -19.08
C GLU A 58 -0.88 -1.13 -17.59
N ILE A 59 -0.99 -2.22 -16.84
CA ILE A 59 -1.36 -2.20 -15.42
C ILE A 59 -0.10 -2.18 -14.58
N VAL A 60 0.13 -1.08 -13.88
CA VAL A 60 1.25 -0.94 -12.94
C VAL A 60 0.73 -0.99 -11.52
N VAL A 61 1.29 -1.87 -10.70
CA VAL A 61 1.03 -1.86 -9.25
C VAL A 61 2.21 -1.19 -8.56
N VAL A 62 1.95 -0.22 -7.70
CA VAL A 62 2.97 0.37 -6.81
C VAL A 62 2.69 -0.14 -5.41
N MET A 63 3.54 -1.01 -4.90
CA MET A 63 3.43 -1.59 -3.58
C MET A 63 4.13 -0.71 -2.55
N GLY A 64 3.35 -0.19 -1.62
CA GLY A 64 3.75 0.83 -0.67
C GLY A 64 3.29 2.21 -1.14
N VAL A 65 2.38 2.80 -0.38
CA VAL A 65 1.85 4.16 -0.60
C VAL A 65 2.37 5.06 0.53
N GLY A 66 3.69 4.95 0.72
CA GLY A 66 4.50 5.80 1.58
C GLY A 66 4.73 7.17 0.97
N PHE A 67 5.75 7.89 1.46
CA PHE A 67 6.13 9.18 0.89
C PHE A 67 6.52 9.04 -0.59
N VAL A 68 7.48 8.15 -0.86
CA VAL A 68 7.99 7.90 -2.21
C VAL A 68 6.92 7.21 -3.05
N GLY A 69 6.36 6.11 -2.56
CA GLY A 69 5.40 5.32 -3.35
C GLY A 69 4.11 6.03 -3.75
N ALA A 70 3.60 6.96 -2.94
CA ALA A 70 2.46 7.78 -3.35
C ALA A 70 2.81 8.71 -4.52
N VAL A 71 4.00 9.32 -4.48
CA VAL A 71 4.49 10.19 -5.55
C VAL A 71 4.81 9.37 -6.79
N MET A 72 5.48 8.22 -6.65
CA MET A 72 5.77 7.30 -7.76
C MET A 72 4.50 6.82 -8.44
N ALA A 73 3.48 6.43 -7.68
CA ALA A 73 2.19 6.05 -8.24
C ALA A 73 1.55 7.21 -9.04
N GLY A 74 1.63 8.43 -8.53
CA GLY A 74 1.18 9.64 -9.23
C GLY A 74 1.95 9.89 -10.53
N VAL A 75 3.28 9.88 -10.49
CA VAL A 75 4.14 10.14 -11.66
C VAL A 75 3.89 9.13 -12.78
N VAL A 76 3.83 7.84 -12.44
CA VAL A 76 3.55 6.79 -13.43
C VAL A 76 2.14 6.96 -14.01
N ALA A 77 1.14 7.26 -13.17
CA ALA A 77 -0.25 7.45 -13.60
C ALA A 77 -0.46 8.72 -14.43
N ASP A 78 0.36 9.75 -14.21
CA ASP A 78 0.27 11.01 -14.92
C ASP A 78 0.97 10.95 -16.29
N SER A 79 1.89 10.00 -16.45
CA SER A 79 2.65 9.82 -17.68
C SER A 79 1.76 9.60 -18.90
N VAL A 80 2.23 10.09 -20.05
CA VAL A 80 1.54 9.97 -21.34
C VAL A 80 2.48 9.43 -22.39
N ASP A 81 1.92 8.73 -23.37
CA ASP A 81 2.66 8.34 -24.55
C ASP A 81 3.13 9.59 -25.32
N LYS A 82 4.41 9.63 -25.70
CA LYS A 82 5.03 10.80 -26.32
C LYS A 82 4.43 11.15 -27.69
N LYS A 83 3.91 10.16 -28.42
CA LYS A 83 3.38 10.36 -29.78
C LYS A 83 1.94 10.82 -29.75
N THR A 84 1.13 10.22 -28.89
CA THR A 84 -0.33 10.43 -28.85
C THR A 84 -0.78 11.42 -27.78
N GLY A 85 0.08 11.72 -26.79
CA GLY A 85 -0.26 12.55 -25.64
C GLY A 85 -1.30 11.93 -24.70
N LYS A 86 -1.64 10.64 -24.88
CA LYS A 86 -2.67 9.93 -24.11
C LYS A 86 -2.03 9.08 -23.01
N PRO A 87 -2.70 8.92 -21.84
CA PRO A 87 -2.21 7.99 -20.82
C PRO A 87 -2.27 6.55 -21.33
N ASN A 88 -1.14 5.84 -21.23
CA ASN A 88 -0.99 4.44 -21.64
C ASN A 88 -0.77 3.49 -20.44
N LYS A 89 -0.89 3.99 -19.21
CA LYS A 89 -0.79 3.22 -17.98
C LYS A 89 -1.99 3.44 -17.08
N PHE A 90 -2.32 2.42 -16.30
CA PHE A 90 -3.23 2.51 -15.19
C PHE A 90 -2.54 1.98 -13.93
N VAL A 91 -2.53 2.80 -12.87
CA VAL A 91 -1.76 2.53 -11.66
C VAL A 91 -2.67 2.14 -10.51
N ILE A 92 -2.29 1.08 -9.80
CA ILE A 92 -2.89 0.65 -8.55
C ILE A 92 -1.87 0.81 -7.43
N GLY A 93 -2.05 1.81 -6.57
CA GLY A 93 -1.29 1.94 -5.33
C GLY A 93 -1.79 0.94 -4.29
N MET A 94 -0.98 -0.05 -3.93
CA MET A 94 -1.31 -1.06 -2.94
C MET A 94 -0.63 -0.72 -1.61
N GLN A 95 -1.41 -0.64 -0.52
CA GLN A 95 -0.88 -0.44 0.83
C GLN A 95 -1.50 -1.43 1.81
N ARG A 96 -0.66 -2.12 2.60
CA ARG A 96 -1.17 -2.95 3.70
C ARG A 96 -2.02 -2.10 4.68
N PRO A 97 -3.25 -2.53 5.00
CA PRO A 97 -4.09 -1.81 5.96
C PRO A 97 -3.52 -1.96 7.38
N SER A 98 -3.40 -0.84 8.09
CA SER A 98 -3.07 -0.80 9.51
C SER A 98 -3.69 0.44 10.14
N ASN A 99 -3.76 0.51 11.47
CA ASN A 99 -4.22 1.71 12.17
C ASN A 99 -3.41 2.95 11.76
N ARG A 100 -2.13 2.79 11.39
CA ARG A 100 -1.22 3.88 11.02
C ARG A 100 -1.29 4.30 9.55
N SER A 101 -1.75 3.43 8.65
CA SER A 101 -1.61 3.61 7.20
C SER A 101 -2.92 3.52 6.43
N PHE A 102 -3.95 2.85 6.95
CA PHE A 102 -5.15 2.56 6.15
C PHE A 102 -5.89 3.83 5.72
N TRP A 103 -5.90 4.87 6.57
CA TRP A 103 -6.47 6.18 6.24
C TRP A 103 -5.93 6.79 4.93
N LYS A 104 -4.73 6.40 4.49
CA LYS A 104 -4.13 6.88 3.25
C LYS A 104 -4.95 6.44 2.04
N ILE A 105 -5.39 5.19 2.01
CA ILE A 105 -6.09 4.60 0.85
C ILE A 105 -7.40 5.33 0.51
N PRO A 106 -8.35 5.57 1.44
CA PRO A 106 -9.58 6.28 1.13
C PRO A 106 -9.35 7.77 0.83
N LEU A 107 -8.31 8.41 1.39
CA LEU A 107 -7.96 9.78 0.99
C LEU A 107 -7.36 9.83 -0.41
N PHE A 108 -6.46 8.90 -0.72
CA PHE A 108 -5.81 8.81 -2.02
C PHE A 108 -6.84 8.54 -3.13
N ASN A 109 -7.82 7.67 -2.88
CA ASN A 109 -8.96 7.43 -3.78
C ASN A 109 -9.92 8.63 -3.92
N ARG A 110 -9.77 9.70 -3.14
CA ARG A 110 -10.50 10.97 -3.32
C ARG A 110 -9.67 12.01 -4.09
N GLY A 111 -8.48 11.64 -4.57
CA GLY A 111 -7.51 12.57 -5.16
C GLY A 111 -6.81 13.46 -4.13
N ILE A 112 -6.85 13.09 -2.84
CA ILE A 112 -6.16 13.83 -1.78
C ILE A 112 -4.84 13.12 -1.50
N SER A 113 -3.73 13.83 -1.65
CA SER A 113 -2.41 13.30 -1.32
C SER A 113 -2.33 12.85 0.14
N PRO A 114 -1.90 11.61 0.43
CA PRO A 114 -1.71 11.13 1.79
C PRO A 114 -0.38 11.60 2.40
N VAL A 115 0.43 12.35 1.65
CA VAL A 115 1.79 12.75 2.03
C VAL A 115 1.94 14.25 1.85
N LYS A 116 2.75 14.89 2.71
CA LYS A 116 3.03 16.32 2.60
C LYS A 116 4.36 16.52 1.88
N ALA A 117 4.31 16.87 0.60
CA ALA A 117 5.50 17.20 -0.18
C ALA A 117 5.81 18.71 -0.14
N LEU A 118 7.09 19.06 -0.36
CA LEU A 118 7.50 20.45 -0.61
C LEU A 118 7.26 20.86 -2.07
N ASP A 119 7.26 19.89 -2.98
CA ASP A 119 6.99 20.10 -4.38
C ASP A 119 5.50 20.44 -4.58
N PRO A 120 5.16 21.63 -5.11
CA PRO A 120 3.78 22.07 -5.29
C PRO A 120 3.01 21.24 -6.32
N GLU A 121 3.67 20.45 -7.17
CA GLU A 121 3.02 19.68 -8.22
C GLU A 121 2.45 18.34 -7.73
N VAL A 122 2.83 17.87 -6.55
CA VAL A 122 2.41 16.55 -6.04
C VAL A 122 0.90 16.47 -5.80
N ASP A 123 0.34 17.44 -5.07
CA ASP A 123 -1.09 17.44 -4.75
C ASP A 123 -1.96 17.60 -6.03
N PRO A 124 -1.70 18.56 -6.94
CA PRO A 124 -2.42 18.68 -8.20
C PRO A 124 -2.28 17.47 -9.12
N MET A 125 -1.10 16.82 -9.15
CA MET A 125 -0.87 15.62 -9.95
C MET A 125 -1.75 14.47 -9.47
N ILE A 126 -1.76 14.20 -8.16
CA ILE A 126 -2.56 13.12 -7.58
C ILE A 126 -4.05 13.36 -7.82
N GLU A 127 -4.52 14.58 -7.57
CA GLU A 127 -5.91 14.98 -7.84
C GLU A 127 -6.30 14.68 -9.29
N ARG A 128 -5.47 15.15 -10.24
CA ARG A 128 -5.69 14.95 -11.67
C ARG A 128 -5.67 13.48 -12.05
N CYS A 129 -4.74 12.68 -11.54
CA CYS A 129 -4.65 11.25 -11.84
C CYS A 129 -5.89 10.48 -11.40
N VAL A 130 -6.45 10.82 -10.22
CA VAL A 130 -7.60 10.13 -9.65
C VAL A 130 -8.92 10.63 -10.24
N ASN A 131 -9.14 11.94 -10.25
CA ASN A 131 -10.45 12.53 -10.55
C ASN A 131 -10.63 12.87 -12.04
N GLN A 132 -9.55 13.30 -12.71
CA GLN A 132 -9.62 13.81 -14.09
C GLN A 132 -9.21 12.73 -15.12
N LYS A 133 -7.95 12.28 -15.09
CA LYS A 133 -7.38 11.27 -16.00
C LYS A 133 -7.93 9.88 -15.73
N LYS A 134 -8.35 9.61 -14.48
CA LYS A 134 -8.81 8.30 -14.00
C LYS A 134 -7.81 7.20 -14.34
N THR A 135 -6.55 7.45 -14.00
CA THR A 135 -5.39 6.57 -14.23
C THR A 135 -4.79 6.04 -12.93
N LEU A 136 -5.32 6.43 -11.78
CA LEU A 136 -4.81 6.03 -10.47
C LEU A 136 -5.93 5.60 -9.52
N VAL A 137 -5.72 4.48 -8.84
CA VAL A 137 -6.55 4.03 -7.73
C VAL A 137 -5.66 3.46 -6.63
N ALA A 138 -6.16 3.44 -5.39
CA ALA A 138 -5.52 2.84 -4.25
C ALA A 138 -6.32 1.64 -3.72
N THR A 139 -5.63 0.66 -3.16
CA THR A 139 -6.24 -0.54 -2.58
C THR A 139 -5.46 -1.07 -1.38
N TYR A 140 -6.14 -1.88 -0.56
CA TYR A 140 -5.59 -2.55 0.61
C TYR A 140 -5.34 -4.04 0.40
N THR A 141 -5.78 -4.62 -0.73
CA THR A 141 -5.60 -6.06 -0.98
C THR A 141 -4.30 -6.33 -1.73
N TYR A 142 -3.55 -7.33 -1.26
CA TYR A 142 -2.40 -7.88 -1.99
C TYR A 142 -2.80 -8.62 -3.26
N ASP A 143 -4.08 -8.97 -3.43
CA ASP A 143 -4.52 -9.61 -4.68
C ASP A 143 -4.42 -8.68 -5.88
N ALA A 144 -4.23 -7.38 -5.68
CA ALA A 144 -3.87 -6.45 -6.76
C ALA A 144 -2.60 -6.87 -7.53
N LEU A 145 -1.65 -7.54 -6.86
CA LEU A 145 -0.39 -8.00 -7.47
C LEU A 145 -0.64 -9.00 -8.61
N LYS A 146 -1.73 -9.78 -8.54
CA LYS A 146 -2.15 -10.73 -9.59
C LYS A 146 -2.57 -10.06 -10.90
N LEU A 147 -2.82 -8.75 -10.86
CA LEU A 147 -3.34 -7.99 -12.01
C LEU A 147 -2.25 -7.19 -12.72
N ALA A 148 -1.05 -7.14 -12.14
CA ALA A 148 0.07 -6.31 -12.57
C ALA A 148 0.73 -6.85 -13.84
N ASP A 149 0.99 -5.97 -14.81
CA ASP A 149 1.99 -6.20 -15.85
C ASP A 149 3.38 -5.77 -15.33
N VAL A 150 3.42 -4.70 -14.52
CA VAL A 150 4.62 -4.21 -13.84
C VAL A 150 4.33 -3.99 -12.36
N LEU A 151 5.22 -4.46 -11.48
CA LEU A 151 5.20 -4.18 -10.05
C LEU A 151 6.38 -3.27 -9.68
N VAL A 152 6.09 -2.14 -9.05
CA VAL A 152 7.09 -1.27 -8.40
C VAL A 152 7.04 -1.50 -6.89
N VAL A 153 8.17 -1.91 -6.30
CA VAL A 153 8.30 -2.19 -4.87
C VAL A 153 8.86 -0.96 -4.16
N ASP A 154 8.02 -0.28 -3.39
CA ASP A 154 8.33 0.94 -2.62
C ASP A 154 7.98 0.73 -1.13
N VAL A 155 8.65 -0.25 -0.53
CA VAL A 155 8.46 -0.65 0.86
C VAL A 155 9.59 -0.03 1.67
N GLN A 156 9.23 0.87 2.58
CA GLN A 156 10.22 1.55 3.43
C GLN A 156 11.02 0.56 4.29
N CYS A 157 12.35 0.64 4.19
CA CYS A 157 13.30 -0.01 5.09
C CYS A 157 13.80 1.02 6.10
N ASP A 158 13.33 0.95 7.34
CA ASP A 158 13.73 1.92 8.37
C ASP A 158 15.17 1.65 8.85
N PHE A 159 15.95 2.71 9.05
CA PHE A 159 17.24 2.60 9.71
C PHE A 159 17.10 2.84 11.21
N LEU A 160 17.24 1.78 12.00
CA LEU A 160 17.18 1.83 13.45
C LEU A 160 18.50 2.37 13.99
N LYS A 161 18.43 3.48 14.74
CA LYS A 161 19.58 4.11 15.38
C LYS A 161 19.53 3.84 16.88
N GLU A 162 20.48 3.07 17.38
CA GLU A 162 20.70 2.89 18.82
C GLU A 162 21.25 4.18 19.44
N GLU A 163 22.12 4.91 18.72
CA GLU A 163 22.77 6.13 19.18
C GLU A 163 22.70 7.24 18.13
N LEU A 164 22.33 8.45 18.53
CA LEU A 164 22.27 9.60 17.63
C LEU A 164 23.68 10.02 17.21
N GLY A 165 23.94 10.06 15.90
CA GLY A 165 25.23 10.46 15.33
C GLY A 165 26.23 9.31 15.17
N ASN A 166 25.92 8.11 15.66
CA ASN A 166 26.75 6.92 15.47
C ASN A 166 26.04 5.91 14.57
N LEU A 167 26.45 5.85 13.30
CA LEU A 167 25.83 4.94 12.32
C LEU A 167 26.33 3.49 12.44
N ARG A 168 27.45 3.25 13.15
CA ARG A 168 28.04 1.91 13.26
C ARG A 168 27.24 0.95 14.13
N THR A 169 26.45 1.50 15.05
CA THR A 169 25.57 0.75 15.96
C THR A 169 24.16 0.60 15.43
N GLY A 170 23.82 1.25 14.32
CA GLY A 170 22.52 1.14 13.69
C GLY A 170 22.44 0.01 12.67
N GLN A 171 21.21 -0.37 12.33
CA GLN A 171 20.93 -1.39 11.32
C GLN A 171 19.69 -1.04 10.51
N ALA A 172 19.65 -1.49 9.25
CA ALA A 172 18.45 -1.41 8.43
C ALA A 172 17.49 -2.54 8.82
N ASP A 173 16.25 -2.21 9.13
CA ASP A 173 15.16 -3.17 9.27
C ASP A 173 14.57 -3.46 7.89
N ILE A 174 14.90 -4.63 7.36
CA ILE A 174 14.43 -5.11 6.05
C ILE A 174 13.28 -6.12 6.17
N SER A 175 12.78 -6.39 7.39
CA SER A 175 11.78 -7.44 7.63
C SER A 175 10.49 -7.22 6.82
N ALA A 176 10.04 -5.97 6.71
CA ALA A 176 8.88 -5.60 5.91
C ALA A 176 9.09 -5.87 4.43
N LEU A 177 10.32 -5.69 3.92
CA LEU A 177 10.67 -5.96 2.53
C LEU A 177 10.71 -7.49 2.27
N GLU A 178 11.31 -8.27 3.17
CA GLU A 178 11.32 -9.74 3.06
C GLU A 178 9.91 -10.35 3.08
N GLU A 179 9.04 -9.88 3.99
CA GLU A 179 7.62 -10.29 4.03
C GLU A 179 6.91 -9.91 2.71
N SER A 180 7.24 -8.75 2.17
CA SER A 180 6.70 -8.30 0.88
C SER A 180 7.12 -9.22 -0.26
N PHE A 181 8.39 -9.63 -0.35
CA PHE A 181 8.86 -10.55 -1.39
C PHE A 181 8.22 -11.94 -1.30
N LYS A 182 7.98 -12.46 -0.09
CA LYS A 182 7.22 -13.72 0.08
C LYS A 182 5.82 -13.60 -0.54
N ILE A 183 5.12 -12.50 -0.25
CA ILE A 183 3.78 -12.25 -0.81
C ILE A 183 3.84 -12.05 -2.32
N ILE A 184 4.87 -11.37 -2.82
CA ILE A 184 5.10 -11.16 -4.25
C ILE A 184 5.26 -12.51 -4.95
N GLY A 185 6.15 -13.37 -4.47
CA GLY A 185 6.39 -14.71 -5.03
C GLY A 185 5.15 -15.61 -5.03
N GLU A 186 4.24 -15.43 -4.06
CA GLU A 186 2.98 -16.18 -4.00
C GLU A 186 1.88 -15.67 -4.95
N LYS A 187 1.93 -14.40 -5.37
CA LYS A 187 0.78 -13.74 -6.01
C LYS A 187 1.03 -13.18 -7.39
N ILE A 188 2.27 -12.86 -7.74
CA ILE A 188 2.57 -12.19 -9.00
C ILE A 188 2.47 -13.17 -10.17
N ASP A 189 2.13 -12.65 -11.34
CA ASP A 189 2.26 -13.42 -12.59
C ASP A 189 3.75 -13.63 -12.93
N PRO A 190 4.18 -14.82 -13.38
CA PRO A 190 5.58 -15.09 -13.73
C PRO A 190 6.16 -14.17 -14.80
N GLU A 191 5.33 -13.59 -15.67
CA GLU A 191 5.76 -12.67 -16.73
C GLU A 191 5.78 -11.20 -16.28
N CYS A 192 5.40 -10.91 -15.02
CA CYS A 192 5.37 -9.55 -14.50
C CYS A 192 6.79 -9.00 -14.27
N LEU A 193 7.05 -7.80 -14.77
CA LEU A 193 8.30 -7.09 -14.49
C LEU A 193 8.27 -6.51 -13.06
N VAL A 194 9.23 -6.90 -12.22
CA VAL A 194 9.39 -6.37 -10.87
C VAL A 194 10.54 -5.36 -10.83
N LEU A 195 10.24 -4.15 -10.34
CA LEU A 195 11.19 -3.06 -10.15
C LEU A 195 11.33 -2.77 -8.65
N ILE A 196 12.53 -2.95 -8.12
CA ILE A 196 12.86 -2.62 -6.73
C ILE A 196 13.28 -1.15 -6.68
N GLU A 197 12.32 -0.27 -6.37
CA GLU A 197 12.59 1.18 -6.22
C GLU A 197 13.01 1.53 -4.79
N THR A 198 12.62 0.70 -3.83
CA THR A 198 13.03 0.79 -2.43
C THR A 198 14.54 1.02 -2.32
N THR A 199 14.96 1.98 -1.50
CA THR A 199 16.37 2.11 -1.13
C THR A 199 16.77 0.89 -0.30
N VAL A 200 17.58 0.02 -0.89
CA VAL A 200 17.97 -1.27 -0.30
C VAL A 200 19.49 -1.37 -0.05
N PRO A 201 19.93 -2.17 0.94
CA PRO A 201 21.34 -2.51 1.08
C PRO A 201 21.89 -3.25 -0.16
N PRO A 202 23.19 -3.11 -0.49
CA PRO A 202 23.82 -3.92 -1.53
C PRO A 202 23.62 -5.43 -1.29
N GLY A 203 23.35 -6.20 -2.35
CA GLY A 203 23.07 -7.64 -2.26
C GLY A 203 21.59 -8.01 -2.09
N THR A 204 20.70 -7.04 -1.87
CA THR A 204 19.27 -7.34 -1.63
C THR A 204 18.61 -8.03 -2.82
N THR A 205 18.96 -7.62 -4.05
CA THR A 205 18.42 -8.25 -5.25
C THR A 205 18.89 -9.71 -5.40
N GLU A 206 20.11 -10.03 -4.97
CA GLU A 206 20.68 -11.37 -5.10
C GLU A 206 20.23 -12.34 -3.99
N TYR A 207 19.99 -11.83 -2.78
CA TYR A 207 19.76 -12.67 -1.60
C TYR A 207 18.34 -12.62 -1.04
N VAL A 208 17.52 -11.63 -1.42
CA VAL A 208 16.18 -11.44 -0.86
C VAL A 208 15.08 -11.50 -1.94
N ALA A 209 15.31 -10.88 -3.10
CA ALA A 209 14.39 -10.88 -4.23
C ALA A 209 14.47 -12.17 -5.06
#